data_AF-A0A7S0XP91-F1
#
_entry.id   AF-A0A7S0XP91-F1
#
_cell.length_a   1.000
_cell.length_b   1.000
_cell.length_c   1.000
_cell.angle_alpha   90.00
_cell.angle_beta   90.00
_cell.angle_gamma   90.00
#
_symmetry.space_group_name_H-M   'P 1'
#
loop_
_entity.id
_entity.type
_entity.pdbx_description
1 polymer ?
#
loop_
_entity_poly.entity_id
_entity_poly.type
_entity_poly.pdbx_seq_one_letter_code
_entity_poly.pdbx_strand_id
1 'polypeptide(L)'
;PKSPASHPGPAEWELPRDPEEEGRSLLQNCSDHGLQTTMRPVPRVFQASWPSATARIMHYVRPGIDAWVVVGILVLCMLTSPAGDKDHPAWRLVRNNTFLFVWVPFWYRFCTGFIHFLLSLAILPSPVIYHEGPLLKYFPQWVLDMCHESFVLRQKNRPRLAAAGGITLQLTAPDGCVIDALYFRGANAALDGPTVIRFNGNAEAIELQDDILPRIYSTSGINFIMFNYRGVARSKFHAVWNSELLGHLLGLNRTPTKQGLVLDAWTVTEYALEELRVPCSKLVLVGHSIG
;
A
#
# COMPACT_ATOMS: atom_id res chain seq x y z
N PRO A 1 28.18 -55.96 -47.46
CA PRO A 1 27.27 -56.04 -46.29
C PRO A 1 27.96 -55.51 -45.02
N LYS A 2 27.72 -54.24 -44.68
CA LYS A 2 28.20 -53.60 -43.44
C LYS A 2 26.99 -53.39 -42.52
N SER A 3 27.10 -53.77 -41.25
CA SER A 3 26.02 -53.66 -40.26
C SER A 3 25.77 -52.20 -39.85
N PRO A 4 24.56 -51.86 -39.39
CA PRO A 4 24.27 -50.51 -38.93
C PRO A 4 24.71 -50.31 -37.47
N ALA A 5 25.17 -49.10 -37.19
CA ALA A 5 25.60 -48.62 -35.88
C ALA A 5 24.42 -48.48 -34.91
N SER A 6 24.65 -48.82 -33.64
CA SER A 6 23.73 -48.68 -32.52
C SER A 6 23.63 -47.22 -32.04
N HIS A 7 22.40 -46.73 -31.88
CA HIS A 7 22.11 -45.44 -31.23
C HIS A 7 22.39 -45.49 -29.73
N PRO A 8 22.90 -44.41 -29.11
CA PRO A 8 22.98 -44.28 -27.65
C PRO A 8 21.59 -44.01 -27.07
N GLY A 9 21.25 -44.68 -25.97
CA GLY A 9 20.00 -44.46 -25.23
C GLY A 9 19.94 -43.09 -24.56
N PRO A 10 18.73 -42.62 -24.20
CA PRO A 10 18.54 -41.33 -23.55
C PRO A 10 19.12 -41.33 -22.14
N ALA A 11 19.81 -40.24 -21.79
CA ALA A 11 20.28 -39.99 -20.43
C ALA A 11 19.08 -39.87 -19.48
N GLU A 12 19.08 -40.67 -18.41
CA GLU A 12 18.17 -40.50 -17.28
C GLU A 12 18.40 -39.13 -16.66
N TRP A 13 17.41 -38.25 -16.79
CA TRP A 13 17.36 -37.00 -16.06
C TRP A 13 16.93 -37.34 -14.63
N GLU A 14 17.86 -37.29 -13.68
CA GLU A 14 17.55 -37.31 -12.27
C GLU A 14 16.63 -36.13 -11.94
N LEU A 15 15.44 -36.43 -11.41
CA LEU A 15 14.50 -35.43 -10.94
C LEU A 15 15.14 -34.61 -9.79
N PRO A 16 14.90 -33.29 -9.71
CA PRO A 16 15.38 -32.47 -8.61
C PRO A 16 14.86 -33.03 -7.28
N ARG A 17 15.75 -33.14 -6.29
CA ARG A 17 15.37 -33.54 -4.93
C ARG A 17 14.35 -32.55 -4.38
N ASP A 18 13.44 -33.07 -3.57
CA ASP A 18 12.34 -32.33 -2.96
C ASP A 18 12.90 -31.17 -2.12
N PRO A 19 12.61 -29.88 -2.44
CA PRO A 19 13.09 -28.75 -1.68
C PRO A 19 12.64 -28.76 -0.20
N GLU A 20 11.66 -29.60 0.17
CA GLU A 20 11.29 -29.82 1.57
C GLU A 20 12.36 -30.57 2.39
N GLU A 21 13.16 -31.46 1.79
CA GLU A 21 14.19 -32.21 2.52
C GLU A 21 15.43 -31.36 2.83
N GLU A 22 15.82 -30.48 1.89
CA GLU A 22 16.99 -29.62 2.06
C GLU A 22 16.74 -28.50 3.09
N GLY A 23 15.49 -28.02 3.19
CA GLY A 23 15.08 -27.05 4.21
C GLY A 23 15.01 -27.60 5.64
N ARG A 24 14.70 -28.90 5.82
CA ARG A 24 14.64 -29.54 7.16
C ARG A 24 16.03 -29.75 7.77
N SER A 25 17.02 -30.06 6.93
CA SER A 25 18.43 -30.26 7.33
C SER A 25 19.04 -29.01 7.98
N LEU A 26 18.76 -27.81 7.45
CA LEU A 26 19.33 -26.56 7.96
C LEU A 26 18.69 -26.08 9.27
N LEU A 27 17.43 -26.43 9.54
CA LEU A 27 16.74 -26.04 10.77
C LEU A 27 17.11 -26.93 11.97
N GLN A 28 17.57 -28.16 11.73
CA GLN A 28 17.77 -29.14 12.80
C GLN A 28 19.12 -28.98 13.54
N ASN A 29 20.10 -28.30 12.94
CA ASN A 29 21.44 -28.11 13.52
C ASN A 29 21.57 -26.91 14.48
N CYS A 30 20.49 -26.17 14.77
CA CYS A 30 20.53 -25.01 15.67
C CYS A 30 20.04 -25.29 17.11
N SER A 31 19.81 -26.55 17.48
CA SER A 31 19.02 -26.91 18.67
C SER A 31 19.81 -27.08 19.99
N ASP A 32 21.14 -27.19 19.97
CA ASP A 32 21.87 -27.83 21.08
C ASP A 32 22.60 -26.92 22.07
N HIS A 33 22.36 -25.60 22.07
CA HIS A 33 22.96 -24.69 23.07
C HIS A 33 21.93 -23.84 23.84
N GLY A 34 21.24 -24.49 24.78
CA GLY A 34 21.38 -24.23 26.23
C GLY A 34 21.02 -22.87 26.84
N LEU A 35 20.47 -21.90 26.11
CA LEU A 35 19.89 -20.68 26.69
C LEU A 35 18.54 -20.39 26.03
N GLN A 36 17.47 -20.94 26.60
CA GLN A 36 16.10 -20.52 26.27
C GLN A 36 15.85 -19.12 26.81
N THR A 37 16.47 -18.10 26.21
CA THR A 37 15.95 -16.74 26.29
C THR A 37 14.54 -16.79 25.72
N THR A 38 13.54 -16.66 26.60
CA THR A 38 12.14 -16.59 26.22
C THR A 38 11.98 -15.45 25.21
N MET A 39 11.79 -15.81 23.95
CA MET A 39 11.68 -14.83 22.89
C MET A 39 10.45 -13.97 23.16
N ARG A 40 10.65 -12.64 23.28
CA ARG A 40 9.54 -11.70 23.43
C ARG A 40 8.54 -11.89 22.27
N PRO A 41 7.23 -11.90 22.56
CA PRO A 41 6.21 -11.99 21.53
C PRO A 41 6.20 -10.71 20.68
N VAL A 42 5.92 -10.87 19.39
CA VAL A 42 5.78 -9.73 18.46
C VAL A 42 4.43 -9.05 18.70
N PRO A 43 4.38 -7.75 18.99
CA PRO A 43 3.13 -7.00 19.11
C PRO A 43 2.40 -6.95 17.76
N ARG A 44 1.17 -7.44 17.70
CA ARG A 44 0.47 -7.63 16.41
C ARG A 44 -0.45 -6.48 16.01
N VAL A 45 -0.79 -5.60 16.95
CA VAL A 45 -1.74 -4.51 16.74
C VAL A 45 -1.06 -3.20 17.10
N PHE A 46 -1.18 -2.21 16.24
CA PHE A 46 -0.56 -0.90 16.44
C PHE A 46 -1.38 0.21 15.78
N GLN A 47 -1.43 1.37 16.42
CA GLN A 47 -2.06 2.58 15.89
C GLN A 47 -0.99 3.66 15.75
N ALA A 48 -0.70 4.03 14.50
CA ALA A 48 0.26 5.08 14.21
C ALA A 48 -0.26 6.47 14.61
N SER A 49 0.68 7.34 14.97
CA SER A 49 0.45 8.75 15.20
C SER A 49 0.68 9.56 13.92
N TRP A 50 0.19 10.79 13.88
CA TRP A 50 0.42 11.66 12.74
C TRP A 50 1.91 12.05 12.64
N PRO A 51 2.51 12.05 11.43
CA PRO A 51 3.93 12.44 11.26
C PRO A 51 4.25 13.84 11.79
N SER A 52 3.25 14.72 11.80
CA SER A 52 3.32 16.04 12.42
C SER A 52 1.93 16.61 12.68
N ALA A 53 1.84 17.60 13.58
CA ALA A 53 0.63 18.39 13.78
C ALA A 53 0.14 19.04 12.48
N THR A 54 1.06 19.53 11.64
CA THR A 54 0.73 20.11 10.34
C THR A 54 0.14 19.07 9.38
N ALA A 55 0.68 17.84 9.33
CA ALA A 55 0.12 16.77 8.51
C ALA A 55 -1.32 16.44 8.93
N ARG A 56 -1.57 16.39 10.24
CA ARG A 56 -2.92 16.21 10.80
C ARG A 56 -3.86 17.33 10.40
N ILE A 57 -3.46 18.59 10.59
CA ILE A 57 -4.27 19.77 10.23
C ILE A 57 -4.57 19.73 8.73
N MET A 58 -3.56 19.54 7.88
CA MET A 58 -3.72 19.51 6.44
C MET A 58 -4.65 18.38 5.98
N HIS A 59 -4.65 17.23 6.66
CA HIS A 59 -5.59 16.15 6.34
C HIS A 59 -7.06 16.58 6.48
N TYR A 60 -7.40 17.27 7.57
CA TYR A 60 -8.78 17.70 7.84
C TYR A 60 -9.16 19.00 7.12
N VAL A 61 -8.20 19.92 6.99
CA VAL A 61 -8.46 21.28 6.51
C VAL A 61 -8.42 21.36 4.99
N ARG A 62 -7.55 20.60 4.32
CA ARG A 62 -7.40 20.67 2.86
C ARG A 62 -8.72 20.53 2.09
N PRO A 63 -9.59 19.54 2.39
CA PRO A 63 -10.89 19.41 1.71
C PRO A 63 -11.80 20.60 1.98
N GLY A 64 -11.72 21.16 3.20
CA GLY A 64 -12.40 22.37 3.59
C GLY A 64 -11.89 23.59 2.84
N ILE A 65 -10.57 23.75 2.68
CA ILE A 65 -9.97 24.86 1.91
C ILE A 65 -10.50 24.84 0.49
N ASP A 66 -10.57 23.68 -0.16
CA ASP A 66 -11.07 23.61 -1.54
C ASP A 66 -12.55 24.02 -1.61
N ALA A 67 -13.37 23.53 -0.68
CA ALA A 67 -14.78 23.91 -0.58
C ALA A 67 -14.92 25.41 -0.29
N TRP A 68 -14.12 25.97 0.61
CA TRP A 68 -14.12 27.40 0.95
C TRP A 68 -13.60 28.28 -0.18
N VAL A 69 -12.65 27.82 -0.99
CA VAL A 69 -12.22 28.55 -2.20
C VAL A 69 -13.37 28.59 -3.20
N VAL A 70 -14.06 27.46 -3.44
CA VAL A 70 -15.23 27.43 -4.33
C VAL A 70 -16.36 28.30 -3.80
N VAL A 71 -16.72 28.17 -2.52
CA VAL A 71 -17.76 28.98 -1.87
C VAL A 71 -17.37 30.45 -1.83
N GLY A 72 -16.12 30.79 -1.51
CA GLY A 72 -15.62 32.16 -1.49
C GLY A 72 -15.70 32.82 -2.86
N ILE A 73 -15.36 32.09 -3.93
CA ILE A 73 -15.55 32.54 -5.31
C ILE A 73 -17.04 32.76 -5.62
N LEU A 74 -17.92 31.82 -5.25
CA LEU A 74 -19.36 31.95 -5.46
C LEU A 74 -19.95 33.14 -4.69
N VAL A 75 -19.54 33.32 -3.43
CA VAL A 75 -19.98 34.42 -2.56
C VAL A 75 -19.46 35.75 -3.08
N LEU A 76 -18.20 35.85 -3.52
CA LEU A 76 -17.68 37.03 -4.22
C LEU A 76 -18.52 37.33 -5.46
N CYS A 77 -18.89 36.32 -6.24
CA CYS A 77 -19.76 36.48 -7.43
C CYS A 77 -21.20 36.92 -7.08
N MET A 78 -21.70 36.62 -5.88
CA MET A 78 -23.07 36.97 -5.46
C MET A 78 -23.16 38.28 -4.65
N LEU A 79 -22.27 38.52 -3.69
CA LEU A 79 -22.35 39.63 -2.73
C LEU A 79 -21.77 40.95 -3.25
N THR A 80 -20.90 40.93 -4.25
CA THR A 80 -20.22 42.15 -4.73
C THR A 80 -20.83 42.73 -6.00
N SER A 81 -22.11 42.47 -6.31
CA SER A 81 -22.85 43.29 -7.27
C SER A 81 -23.23 44.62 -6.62
N PRO A 82 -22.45 45.71 -6.76
CA PRO A 82 -22.81 46.96 -6.14
C PRO A 82 -23.99 47.50 -6.93
N ALA A 83 -25.02 47.97 -6.24
CA ALA A 83 -26.18 48.59 -6.87
C ALA A 83 -25.84 49.86 -7.72
N GLY A 84 -24.56 50.24 -7.86
CA GLY A 84 -24.14 51.45 -8.58
C GLY A 84 -22.88 51.37 -9.45
N ASP A 85 -22.08 50.29 -9.42
CA ASP A 85 -20.83 50.24 -10.21
C ASP A 85 -20.71 48.91 -10.99
N LYS A 86 -21.56 48.78 -11.99
CA LYS A 86 -21.59 47.61 -12.90
C LYS A 86 -20.39 47.57 -13.86
N ASP A 87 -19.52 48.59 -13.83
CA ASP A 87 -18.51 48.85 -14.85
C ASP A 87 -17.06 48.65 -14.40
N HIS A 88 -16.81 48.29 -13.14
CA HIS A 88 -15.44 47.98 -12.71
C HIS A 88 -14.84 46.83 -13.55
N PRO A 89 -13.68 47.02 -14.21
CA PRO A 89 -13.14 46.06 -15.17
C PRO A 89 -12.82 44.70 -14.55
N ALA A 90 -12.37 44.67 -13.29
CA ALA A 90 -12.18 43.41 -12.56
C ALA A 90 -13.50 42.66 -12.32
N TRP A 91 -14.62 43.39 -12.18
CA TRP A 91 -15.94 42.79 -11.98
C TRP A 91 -16.52 42.24 -13.28
N ARG A 92 -16.38 42.97 -14.40
CA ARG A 92 -16.73 42.41 -15.72
C ARG A 92 -15.89 41.16 -16.01
N LEU A 93 -14.62 41.14 -15.63
CA LEU A 93 -13.76 39.97 -15.77
C LEU A 93 -14.29 38.81 -14.92
N VAL A 94 -14.52 38.98 -13.62
CA VAL A 94 -15.02 37.89 -12.76
C VAL A 94 -16.42 37.42 -13.20
N ARG A 95 -17.35 38.34 -13.49
CA ARG A 95 -18.72 38.00 -13.88
C ARG A 95 -18.79 37.30 -15.23
N ASN A 96 -18.11 37.83 -16.25
CA ASN A 96 -18.11 37.22 -17.58
C ASN A 96 -17.30 35.92 -17.62
N ASN A 97 -16.42 35.71 -16.63
CA ASN A 97 -15.65 34.50 -16.46
C ASN A 97 -16.03 33.72 -15.19
N THR A 98 -17.26 33.89 -14.68
CA THR A 98 -17.72 33.18 -13.46
C THR A 98 -17.60 31.67 -13.65
N PHE A 99 -17.87 31.23 -14.88
CA PHE A 99 -17.60 29.87 -15.31
C PHE A 99 -16.14 29.48 -15.07
N LEU A 100 -15.17 30.27 -15.51
CA LEU A 100 -13.75 29.94 -15.31
C LEU A 100 -13.33 29.97 -13.84
N PHE A 101 -13.76 30.92 -13.01
CA PHE A 101 -13.29 30.97 -11.62
C PHE A 101 -13.88 29.86 -10.73
N VAL A 102 -15.13 29.47 -10.96
CA VAL A 102 -15.75 28.35 -10.23
C VAL A 102 -15.28 27.03 -10.82
N TRP A 103 -15.32 26.92 -12.15
CA TRP A 103 -15.08 25.66 -12.82
C TRP A 103 -13.62 25.39 -13.09
N VAL A 104 -12.69 26.35 -13.22
CA VAL A 104 -11.25 26.02 -13.45
C VAL A 104 -10.60 25.37 -12.23
N PRO A 105 -10.78 25.83 -10.98
CA PRO A 105 -10.26 25.10 -9.82
C PRO A 105 -10.92 23.74 -9.68
N PHE A 106 -12.24 23.66 -9.92
CA PHE A 106 -12.98 22.39 -9.93
C PHE A 106 -12.51 21.47 -11.06
N TRP A 107 -12.32 21.95 -12.29
CA TRP A 107 -11.80 21.22 -13.44
C TRP A 107 -10.33 20.91 -13.29
N TYR A 108 -9.54 21.73 -12.62
CA TYR A 108 -8.15 21.44 -12.31
C TYR A 108 -8.08 20.33 -11.27
N ARG A 109 -8.91 20.36 -10.21
CA ARG A 109 -9.04 19.27 -9.24
C ARG A 109 -9.62 18.01 -9.86
N PHE A 110 -10.66 18.17 -10.65
CA PHE A 110 -11.30 17.11 -11.39
C PHE A 110 -10.27 16.55 -12.35
N CYS A 111 -9.66 17.31 -13.26
CA CYS A 111 -8.62 16.83 -14.16
C CYS A 111 -7.39 16.30 -13.43
N THR A 112 -6.89 16.87 -12.34
CA THR A 112 -5.73 16.30 -11.63
C THR A 112 -6.10 15.00 -10.92
N GLY A 113 -7.24 14.95 -10.22
CA GLY A 113 -7.77 13.74 -9.60
C GLY A 113 -8.26 12.71 -10.60
N PHE A 114 -8.81 13.15 -11.74
CA PHE A 114 -9.33 12.37 -12.87
C PHE A 114 -8.22 11.92 -13.78
N ILE A 115 -7.11 12.66 -13.95
CA ILE A 115 -5.89 12.20 -14.60
C ILE A 115 -5.20 11.21 -13.67
N HIS A 116 -5.13 11.45 -12.36
CA HIS A 116 -4.62 10.45 -11.44
C HIS A 116 -5.48 9.19 -11.47
N PHE A 117 -6.80 9.34 -11.46
CA PHE A 117 -7.79 8.27 -11.59
C PHE A 117 -7.76 7.60 -12.98
N LEU A 118 -7.53 8.35 -14.06
CA LEU A 118 -7.40 7.86 -15.42
C LEU A 118 -6.06 7.16 -15.61
N LEU A 119 -4.98 7.60 -14.97
CA LEU A 119 -3.71 6.88 -14.93
C LEU A 119 -3.84 5.64 -14.03
N SER A 120 -4.64 5.73 -12.98
CA SER A 120 -5.10 4.58 -12.18
C SER A 120 -6.13 3.71 -12.91
N LEU A 121 -6.72 4.11 -14.04
CA LEU A 121 -7.63 3.32 -14.89
C LEU A 121 -6.96 2.80 -16.16
N ALA A 122 -6.03 3.57 -16.73
CA ALA A 122 -5.27 3.29 -17.94
C ALA A 122 -4.28 2.14 -17.73
N ILE A 123 -4.08 1.75 -16.48
CA ILE A 123 -3.54 0.48 -16.09
C ILE A 123 -4.77 -0.40 -15.75
N LEU A 124 -5.31 -1.12 -16.75
CA LEU A 124 -6.24 -2.25 -16.57
C LEU A 124 -5.94 -3.15 -15.33
N PRO A 125 -4.68 -3.32 -14.89
CA PRO A 125 -4.35 -3.99 -13.63
C PRO A 125 -4.90 -3.35 -12.35
N SER A 126 -5.16 -2.05 -12.29
CA SER A 126 -5.45 -1.34 -11.04
C SER A 126 -6.73 -1.82 -10.33
N PRO A 127 -7.89 -2.02 -10.99
CA PRO A 127 -9.04 -2.69 -10.35
C PRO A 127 -8.74 -4.13 -9.92
N VAL A 128 -7.95 -4.87 -10.70
CA VAL A 128 -7.53 -6.26 -10.39
C VAL A 128 -6.66 -6.30 -9.12
N ILE A 129 -6.13 -5.15 -8.71
CA ILE A 129 -5.17 -5.02 -7.61
C ILE A 129 -5.77 -4.36 -6.39
N TYR A 130 -6.55 -3.31 -6.61
CA TYR A 130 -7.34 -2.63 -5.61
C TYR A 130 -8.71 -3.29 -5.53
N HIS A 131 -8.88 -4.22 -4.57
CA HIS A 131 -10.11 -4.99 -4.40
C HIS A 131 -11.25 -4.20 -3.73
N GLU A 132 -11.05 -2.92 -3.48
CA GLU A 132 -12.00 -2.05 -2.81
C GLU A 132 -12.19 -0.75 -3.60
N GLY A 133 -13.42 -0.27 -3.65
CA GLY A 133 -13.74 1.00 -4.30
C GLY A 133 -15.22 1.10 -4.69
N PRO A 134 -15.83 2.29 -4.56
CA PRO A 134 -17.24 2.54 -4.85
C PRO A 134 -17.57 2.39 -6.34
N LEU A 135 -16.53 2.35 -7.19
CA LEU A 135 -16.65 2.24 -8.64
C LEU A 135 -16.57 0.79 -9.15
N LEU A 136 -16.15 -0.16 -8.32
CA LEU A 136 -16.06 -1.57 -8.71
C LEU A 136 -17.38 -2.09 -9.28
N LYS A 137 -18.50 -1.75 -8.65
CA LYS A 137 -19.85 -2.15 -9.07
C LYS A 137 -20.27 -1.67 -10.47
N TYR A 138 -19.55 -0.71 -11.05
CA TYR A 138 -19.82 -0.20 -12.39
C TYR A 138 -18.89 -0.82 -13.45
N PHE A 139 -17.92 -1.65 -13.05
CA PHE A 139 -17.06 -2.34 -14.01
C PHE A 139 -17.77 -3.49 -14.71
N PRO A 140 -17.35 -3.84 -15.94
CA PRO A 140 -17.83 -5.03 -16.63
C PRO A 140 -17.59 -6.30 -15.79
N GLN A 141 -18.50 -7.29 -15.90
CA GLN A 141 -18.44 -8.53 -15.12
C GLN A 141 -17.09 -9.25 -15.23
N TRP A 142 -16.50 -9.34 -16.42
CA TRP A 142 -15.20 -9.98 -16.60
C TRP A 142 -14.06 -9.30 -15.80
N VAL A 143 -14.13 -7.99 -15.57
CA VAL A 143 -13.17 -7.27 -14.71
C VAL A 143 -13.40 -7.65 -13.26
N LEU A 144 -14.66 -7.70 -12.82
CA LEU A 144 -15.03 -8.13 -11.47
C LEU A 144 -14.57 -9.56 -11.18
N ASP A 145 -14.74 -10.46 -12.16
CA ASP A 145 -14.30 -11.84 -12.07
C ASP A 145 -12.76 -11.92 -11.93
N MET A 146 -12.00 -11.19 -12.75
CA MET A 146 -10.54 -11.10 -12.60
C MET A 146 -10.12 -10.54 -11.23
N CYS A 147 -10.84 -9.53 -10.71
CA CYS A 147 -10.58 -8.99 -9.37
C CYS A 147 -10.81 -10.06 -8.30
N HIS A 148 -11.89 -10.83 -8.43
CA HIS A 148 -12.21 -11.90 -7.51
C HIS A 148 -11.18 -13.04 -7.57
N GLU A 149 -10.79 -13.48 -8.77
CA GLU A 149 -9.76 -14.51 -8.98
C GLU A 149 -8.41 -14.08 -8.40
N SER A 150 -7.99 -12.84 -8.68
CA SER A 150 -6.78 -12.24 -8.10
C SER A 150 -6.85 -12.23 -6.56
N PHE A 151 -8.00 -11.89 -5.99
CA PHE A 151 -8.19 -11.92 -4.53
C PHE A 151 -8.07 -13.35 -3.98
N VAL A 152 -8.75 -14.32 -4.59
CA VAL A 152 -8.73 -15.73 -4.18
C VAL A 152 -7.32 -16.30 -4.26
N LEU A 153 -6.58 -15.99 -5.33
CA LEU A 153 -5.18 -16.39 -5.48
C LEU A 153 -4.30 -15.84 -4.35
N ARG A 154 -4.47 -14.56 -3.99
CA ARG A 154 -3.76 -13.96 -2.85
C ARG A 154 -4.09 -14.65 -1.53
N GLN A 155 -5.37 -14.94 -1.28
CA GLN A 155 -5.77 -15.67 -0.07
C GLN A 155 -5.16 -17.07 -0.02
N LYS A 156 -5.06 -17.75 -1.17
CA LYS A 156 -4.42 -19.07 -1.28
C LYS A 156 -2.91 -19.03 -1.01
N ASN A 157 -2.24 -17.94 -1.37
CA ASN A 157 -0.79 -17.79 -1.18
C ASN A 157 -0.40 -17.33 0.23
N ARG A 158 -1.31 -16.72 0.99
CA ARG A 158 -1.01 -16.20 2.34
C ARG A 158 -0.48 -17.27 3.32
N PRO A 159 -1.04 -18.50 3.38
CA PRO A 159 -0.50 -19.57 4.22
C PRO A 159 0.97 -19.92 3.92
N ARG A 160 1.42 -19.79 2.66
CA ARG A 160 2.82 -20.05 2.29
C ARG A 160 3.77 -19.08 3.00
N LEU A 161 3.43 -17.78 3.03
CA LEU A 161 4.23 -16.77 3.74
C LEU A 161 4.21 -16.98 5.26
N ALA A 162 3.08 -17.41 5.81
CA ALA A 162 2.99 -17.77 7.22
C ALA A 162 3.85 -19.01 7.55
N ALA A 163 3.85 -20.02 6.69
CA ALA A 163 4.71 -21.20 6.82
C ALA A 163 6.21 -20.86 6.70
N ALA A 164 6.55 -19.79 5.97
CA ALA A 164 7.90 -19.22 5.93
C ALA A 164 8.26 -18.35 7.15
N GLY A 165 7.45 -18.39 8.23
CA GLY A 165 7.71 -17.66 9.47
C GLY A 165 7.09 -16.26 9.54
N GLY A 166 6.25 -15.90 8.57
CA GLY A 166 5.56 -14.62 8.55
C GLY A 166 4.50 -14.49 9.64
N ILE A 167 4.68 -13.51 10.53
CA ILE A 167 3.74 -13.14 11.58
C ILE A 167 2.86 -12.01 11.06
N THR A 168 1.54 -12.21 11.05
CA THR A 168 0.60 -11.17 10.60
C THR A 168 0.53 -10.03 11.60
N LEU A 169 0.63 -8.82 11.07
CA LEU A 169 0.46 -7.56 11.77
C LEU A 169 -0.80 -6.85 11.24
N GLN A 170 -1.53 -6.20 12.13
CA GLN A 170 -2.63 -5.33 11.82
C GLN A 170 -2.29 -3.93 12.31
N LEU A 171 -1.84 -3.09 11.40
CA LEU A 171 -1.41 -1.73 11.70
C LEU A 171 -2.50 -0.76 11.26
N THR A 172 -2.82 0.23 12.07
CA THR A 172 -3.81 1.24 11.73
C THR A 172 -3.12 2.58 11.55
N ALA A 173 -3.24 3.15 10.35
CA ALA A 173 -2.69 4.45 10.02
C ALA A 173 -3.45 5.58 10.76
N PRO A 174 -2.87 6.79 10.84
CA PRO A 174 -3.46 7.90 11.61
C PRO A 174 -4.81 8.41 11.07
N ASP A 175 -5.10 8.11 9.81
CA ASP A 175 -6.36 8.41 9.12
C ASP A 175 -7.43 7.31 9.27
N GLY A 176 -7.11 6.23 10.00
CA GLY A 176 -7.96 5.07 10.24
C GLY A 176 -7.84 3.94 9.21
N CYS A 177 -6.95 4.06 8.23
CA CYS A 177 -6.70 2.99 7.26
C CYS A 177 -6.05 1.78 7.95
N VAL A 178 -6.54 0.57 7.67
CA VAL A 178 -5.93 -0.67 8.16
C VAL A 178 -4.92 -1.16 7.13
N ILE A 179 -3.70 -1.38 7.58
CA ILE A 179 -2.56 -1.85 6.81
C ILE A 179 -2.24 -3.28 7.24
N ASP A 180 -2.43 -4.21 6.30
CA ASP A 180 -2.02 -5.60 6.44
C ASP A 180 -0.52 -5.72 6.16
N ALA A 181 0.20 -6.27 7.13
CA ALA A 181 1.63 -6.47 7.06
C ALA A 181 2.05 -7.84 7.60
N LEU A 182 3.25 -8.26 7.20
CA LEU A 182 3.91 -9.46 7.68
C LEU A 182 5.28 -9.08 8.26
N TYR A 183 5.55 -9.60 9.45
CA TYR A 183 6.84 -9.52 10.12
C TYR A 183 7.52 -10.88 10.10
N PHE A 184 8.75 -10.94 9.62
CA PHE A 184 9.60 -12.11 9.65
C PHE A 184 10.76 -11.83 10.60
N ARG A 185 10.90 -12.69 11.61
CA ARG A 185 11.97 -12.54 12.60
C ARG A 185 13.27 -13.12 12.07
N GLY A 186 14.36 -12.36 12.20
CA GLY A 186 15.69 -12.88 11.91
C GLY A 186 16.07 -14.04 12.83
N ALA A 187 16.81 -15.01 12.29
CA ALA A 187 17.40 -16.10 13.06
C ALA A 187 18.28 -15.53 14.16
N ASN A 188 17.96 -15.86 15.42
CA ASN A 188 18.60 -15.31 16.62
C ASN A 188 18.53 -13.78 16.77
N ALA A 189 17.71 -13.09 15.96
CA ALA A 189 17.55 -11.66 16.05
C ALA A 189 16.66 -11.28 17.25
N ALA A 190 17.08 -10.22 17.94
CA ALA A 190 16.21 -9.53 18.89
C ALA A 190 15.11 -8.75 18.14
N LEU A 191 14.02 -8.41 18.81
CA LEU A 191 12.92 -7.63 18.20
C LEU A 191 13.39 -6.22 17.79
N ASP A 192 14.26 -5.61 18.58
CA ASP A 192 14.93 -4.32 18.35
C ASP A 192 16.22 -4.46 17.52
N GLY A 193 16.41 -5.62 16.88
CA GLY A 193 17.53 -5.93 16.02
C GLY A 193 17.49 -5.20 14.66
N PRO A 194 18.52 -5.41 13.82
CA PRO A 194 18.52 -4.93 12.43
C PRO A 194 17.23 -5.29 11.72
N THR A 195 16.58 -4.30 11.13
CA THR A 195 15.26 -4.48 10.52
C THR A 195 15.21 -3.80 9.16
N VAL A 196 14.67 -4.51 8.18
CA VAL A 196 14.43 -4.01 6.83
C VAL A 196 12.92 -3.91 6.63
N ILE A 197 12.45 -2.76 6.16
CA ILE A 197 11.07 -2.56 5.71
C ILE A 197 11.09 -2.46 4.19
N ARG A 198 10.34 -3.34 3.51
CA ARG A 198 10.18 -3.32 2.06
C ARG A 198 8.93 -2.53 1.67
N PHE A 199 9.13 -1.51 0.84
CA PHE A 199 8.09 -0.71 0.21
C PHE A 199 7.82 -1.30 -1.19
N ASN A 200 6.63 -1.85 -1.36
CA ASN A 200 6.27 -2.58 -2.57
C ASN A 200 6.15 -1.67 -3.81
N GLY A 201 6.27 -2.30 -4.98
CA GLY A 201 6.05 -1.67 -6.27
C GLY A 201 4.60 -1.29 -6.54
N ASN A 202 4.40 -0.52 -7.62
CA ASN A 202 3.06 -0.35 -8.15
C ASN A 202 2.52 -1.73 -8.49
N ALA A 203 1.23 -1.93 -8.27
CA ALA A 203 0.56 -3.17 -8.64
C ALA A 203 0.97 -4.44 -7.85
N GLU A 204 1.75 -4.32 -6.77
CA GLU A 204 2.21 -5.47 -5.98
C GLU A 204 1.38 -5.71 -4.72
N ALA A 205 1.16 -6.99 -4.41
CA ALA A 205 0.66 -7.45 -3.12
C ALA A 205 1.68 -8.42 -2.52
N ILE A 206 1.85 -8.42 -1.20
CA ILE A 206 2.81 -9.30 -0.52
C ILE A 206 2.51 -10.77 -0.81
N GLU A 207 1.24 -11.15 -0.98
CA GLU A 207 0.81 -12.51 -1.30
C GLU A 207 1.24 -13.00 -2.69
N LEU A 208 1.62 -12.08 -3.59
CA LEU A 208 2.10 -12.41 -4.93
C LEU A 208 3.62 -12.52 -5.00
N GLN A 209 4.34 -12.09 -3.95
CA GLN A 209 5.79 -12.19 -3.89
C GLN A 209 6.21 -13.59 -3.41
N ASP A 210 7.36 -14.07 -3.88
CA ASP A 210 7.96 -15.29 -3.36
C ASP A 210 8.36 -15.14 -1.88
N ASP A 211 8.69 -16.26 -1.23
CA ASP A 211 9.18 -16.30 0.15
C ASP A 211 10.71 -16.33 0.21
N ILE A 212 11.40 -16.20 -0.92
CA ILE A 212 12.86 -16.24 -0.99
C ILE A 212 13.41 -15.00 -0.31
N LEU A 213 12.88 -13.82 -0.63
CA LEU A 213 13.35 -12.57 -0.05
C LEU A 213 13.24 -12.52 1.49
N PRO A 214 12.06 -12.77 2.11
CA PRO A 214 11.97 -12.79 3.57
C PRO A 214 12.87 -13.87 4.19
N ARG A 215 13.07 -15.03 3.52
CA ARG A 215 14.01 -16.06 4.00
C ARG A 215 15.45 -15.56 4.01
N ILE A 216 15.93 -14.91 2.94
CA ILE A 216 17.30 -14.39 2.86
C ILE A 216 17.62 -13.44 4.02
N TYR A 217 16.73 -12.48 4.30
CA TYR A 217 16.93 -11.56 5.43
C TYR A 217 16.83 -12.31 6.75
N SER A 218 15.84 -13.18 6.89
CA SER A 218 15.61 -13.89 8.16
C SER A 218 16.78 -14.82 8.49
N THR A 219 17.31 -15.60 7.55
CA THR A 219 18.48 -16.47 7.79
C THR A 219 19.75 -15.69 8.06
N SER A 220 19.85 -14.45 7.57
CA SER A 220 20.96 -13.53 7.85
C SER A 220 20.85 -12.82 9.22
N GLY A 221 19.87 -13.18 10.05
CA GLY A 221 19.65 -12.56 11.36
C GLY A 221 19.09 -11.13 11.28
N ILE A 222 18.43 -10.78 10.18
CA ILE A 222 17.82 -9.48 9.95
C ILE A 222 16.30 -9.64 9.98
N ASN A 223 15.61 -8.84 10.79
CA ASN A 223 14.15 -8.79 10.78
C ASN A 223 13.66 -8.16 9.48
N PHE A 224 12.51 -8.62 8.98
CA PHE A 224 12.00 -8.16 7.70
C PHE A 224 10.50 -7.86 7.79
N ILE A 225 10.09 -6.71 7.28
CA ILE A 225 8.69 -6.29 7.24
C ILE A 225 8.27 -6.03 5.81
N MET A 226 7.16 -6.63 5.42
CA MET A 226 6.47 -6.35 4.16
C MET A 226 5.04 -5.94 4.46
N PHE A 227 4.46 -5.07 3.65
CA PHE A 227 3.09 -4.62 3.85
C PHE A 227 2.38 -4.35 2.53
N ASN A 228 1.06 -4.44 2.58
CA ASN A 228 0.19 -4.03 1.49
C ASN A 228 -0.20 -2.57 1.68
N TYR A 229 -0.03 -1.73 0.66
CA TYR A 229 -0.58 -0.37 0.68
C TYR A 229 -2.11 -0.39 0.79
N ARG A 230 -2.69 0.70 1.27
CA ARG A 230 -4.15 0.89 1.32
C ARG A 230 -4.84 0.51 0.01
N GLY A 231 -5.94 -0.23 0.14
CA GLY A 231 -6.73 -0.75 -0.97
C GLY A 231 -6.17 -2.02 -1.61
N VAL A 232 -4.96 -2.46 -1.27
CA VAL A 232 -4.37 -3.70 -1.80
C VAL A 232 -4.68 -4.87 -0.87
N ALA A 233 -5.25 -5.95 -1.44
CA ALA A 233 -5.52 -7.21 -0.74
C ALA A 233 -6.33 -7.03 0.55
N ARG A 234 -5.70 -7.20 1.72
CA ARG A 234 -6.34 -7.08 3.04
C ARG A 234 -6.20 -5.69 3.67
N SER A 235 -5.42 -4.80 3.07
CA SER A 235 -5.30 -3.41 3.54
C SER A 235 -6.52 -2.60 3.10
N LYS A 236 -7.26 -2.09 4.08
CA LYS A 236 -8.56 -1.45 3.87
C LYS A 236 -8.53 0.02 4.22
N PHE A 237 -9.15 0.85 3.39
CA PHE A 237 -9.33 2.25 3.74
C PHE A 237 -10.65 2.47 4.48
N HIS A 238 -10.73 3.54 5.28
CA HIS A 238 -11.94 3.88 6.02
C HIS A 238 -12.79 4.91 5.27
N ALA A 239 -14.07 4.62 5.03
CA ALA A 239 -14.98 5.56 4.38
C ALA A 239 -15.06 6.91 5.13
N VAL A 240 -15.22 8.00 4.37
CA VAL A 240 -15.33 9.37 4.92
C VAL A 240 -16.80 9.67 5.10
N TRP A 241 -17.22 9.97 6.34
CA TRP A 241 -18.63 10.10 6.70
C TRP A 241 -19.48 8.90 6.22
N ASN A 242 -18.92 7.69 6.31
CA ASN A 242 -19.51 6.45 5.82
C ASN A 242 -19.80 6.43 4.29
N SER A 243 -19.19 7.33 3.51
CA SER A 243 -19.28 7.36 2.06
C SER A 243 -17.92 7.14 1.40
N GLU A 244 -17.75 5.98 0.77
CA GLU A 244 -16.56 5.66 -0.03
C GLU A 244 -16.47 6.54 -1.28
N LEU A 245 -17.59 6.78 -1.95
CA LEU A 245 -17.67 7.62 -3.15
C LEU A 245 -17.20 9.05 -2.87
N LEU A 246 -17.64 9.62 -1.74
CA LEU A 246 -17.22 10.96 -1.34
C LEU A 246 -15.72 10.98 -0.97
N GLY A 247 -15.21 9.93 -0.33
CA GLY A 247 -13.79 9.74 -0.09
C GLY A 247 -12.94 9.76 -1.36
N HIS A 248 -13.40 9.07 -2.40
CA HIS A 248 -12.75 9.05 -3.72
C HIS A 248 -12.84 10.38 -4.45
N LEU A 249 -14.03 10.98 -4.53
CA LEU A 249 -14.25 12.23 -5.26
C LEU A 249 -13.50 13.41 -4.64
N LEU A 250 -13.37 13.44 -3.32
CA LEU A 250 -12.64 14.49 -2.61
C LEU A 250 -11.13 14.25 -2.59
N GLY A 251 -10.64 13.16 -3.18
CA GLY A 251 -9.21 12.83 -3.22
C GLY A 251 -8.59 12.76 -1.83
N LEU A 252 -9.38 12.34 -0.83
CA LEU A 252 -8.93 12.30 0.54
C LEU A 252 -7.81 11.28 0.65
N ASN A 253 -6.91 11.50 1.61
CA ASN A 253 -5.83 10.56 1.99
C ASN A 253 -6.43 9.26 2.57
N ARG A 254 -7.41 8.65 1.93
CA ARG A 254 -8.03 7.35 2.23
C ARG A 254 -8.20 6.57 0.93
N THR A 255 -7.53 7.01 -0.12
CA THR A 255 -7.39 6.39 -1.44
C THR A 255 -5.89 6.23 -1.71
N PRO A 256 -5.44 5.44 -2.69
CA PRO A 256 -4.02 5.27 -3.06
C PRO A 256 -3.43 6.52 -3.72
N THR A 257 -3.58 7.68 -3.06
CA THR A 257 -2.92 8.95 -3.37
C THR A 257 -1.50 8.93 -2.81
N LYS A 258 -0.60 9.74 -3.37
CA LYS A 258 0.76 9.90 -2.86
C LYS A 258 0.79 10.14 -1.35
N GLN A 259 -0.07 11.03 -0.83
CA GLN A 259 -0.13 11.33 0.60
C GLN A 259 -0.63 10.14 1.44
N GLY A 260 -1.61 9.39 0.92
CA GLY A 260 -2.07 8.16 1.57
C GLY A 260 -0.97 7.10 1.65
N LEU A 261 -0.25 6.85 0.55
CA LEU A 261 0.85 5.88 0.51
C LEU A 261 1.99 6.28 1.46
N VAL A 262 2.29 7.57 1.57
CA VAL A 262 3.26 8.09 2.57
C VAL A 262 2.80 7.85 4.00
N LEU A 263 1.49 7.94 4.30
CA LEU A 263 0.96 7.61 5.63
C LEU A 263 1.05 6.11 5.92
N ASP A 264 0.83 5.25 4.93
CA ASP A 264 1.02 3.80 5.09
C ASP A 264 2.49 3.49 5.40
N ALA A 265 3.40 4.08 4.62
CA ALA A 265 4.84 3.95 4.80
C ALA A 265 5.29 4.43 6.20
N TRP A 266 4.77 5.59 6.62
CA TRP A 266 4.98 6.12 7.97
C TRP A 266 4.50 5.15 9.04
N THR A 267 3.30 4.58 8.87
CA THR A 267 2.69 3.67 9.85
C THR A 267 3.57 2.46 10.14
N VAL A 268 4.13 1.84 9.10
CA VAL A 268 5.03 0.67 9.26
C VAL A 268 6.38 1.08 9.84
N THR A 269 6.88 2.26 9.47
CA THR A 269 8.13 2.81 10.00
C THR A 269 8.00 3.12 11.49
N GLU A 270 6.93 3.79 11.89
CA GLU A 270 6.64 4.14 13.28
C GLU A 270 6.43 2.89 14.13
N TYR A 271 5.76 1.86 13.61
CA TYR A 271 5.66 0.57 14.28
C TYR A 271 7.05 -0.03 14.58
N ALA A 272 7.98 0.00 13.62
CA ALA A 272 9.34 -0.49 13.85
C ALA A 272 10.11 0.34 14.89
N LEU A 273 9.95 1.66 14.87
CA LEU A 273 10.65 2.57 15.77
C LEU A 273 10.10 2.56 17.20
N GLU A 274 8.78 2.58 17.36
CA GLU A 274 8.12 2.76 18.66
C GLU A 274 7.77 1.43 19.33
N GLU A 275 7.19 0.50 18.56
CA GLU A 275 6.66 -0.76 19.10
C GLU A 275 7.74 -1.83 19.15
N LEU A 276 8.49 -2.01 18.04
CA LEU A 276 9.64 -2.93 18.02
C LEU A 276 10.89 -2.31 18.66
N ARG A 277 10.92 -1.00 18.86
CA ARG A 277 12.05 -0.23 19.43
C ARG A 277 13.35 -0.38 18.65
N VAL A 278 13.26 -0.56 17.33
CA VAL A 278 14.43 -0.67 16.46
C VAL A 278 15.14 0.69 16.42
N PRO A 279 16.45 0.76 16.76
CA PRO A 279 17.20 2.00 16.64
C PRO A 279 17.24 2.47 15.18
N CYS A 280 17.10 3.78 14.93
CA CYS A 280 17.14 4.33 13.57
C CYS A 280 18.39 3.91 12.78
N SER A 281 19.53 3.76 13.44
CA SER A 281 20.79 3.31 12.81
C SER A 281 20.78 1.85 12.35
N LYS A 282 19.75 1.08 12.71
CA LYS A 282 19.56 -0.34 12.38
C LYS A 282 18.31 -0.56 11.50
N LEU A 283 17.60 0.50 11.13
CA LEU A 283 16.42 0.43 10.29
C LEU A 283 16.79 0.79 8.86
N VAL A 284 16.49 -0.12 7.93
CA VAL A 284 16.70 0.09 6.49
C VAL A 284 15.37 0.12 5.78
N LEU A 285 15.14 1.17 4.98
CA LEU A 285 13.96 1.34 4.15
C LEU A 285 14.33 0.97 2.71
N VAL A 286 13.71 -0.07 2.15
CA VAL A 286 14.03 -0.58 0.81
C VAL A 286 12.83 -0.40 -0.11
N GLY A 287 12.98 0.49 -1.09
CA GLY A 287 11.99 0.76 -2.13
C GLY A 287 12.13 -0.16 -3.34
N HIS A 288 11.02 -0.70 -3.83
CA HIS A 288 10.94 -1.33 -5.14
C HIS A 288 9.99 -0.54 -6.04
N SER A 289 10.46 -0.13 -7.23
CA SER A 289 9.66 0.60 -8.21
C SER A 289 9.06 1.91 -7.67
N ILE A 290 7.77 1.94 -7.27
CA ILE A 290 7.12 3.12 -6.67
C ILE A 290 7.58 3.37 -5.22
N GLY A 291 7.99 2.31 -4.53
CA GLY A 291 8.35 2.31 -3.12
C GLY A 291 9.67 2.98 -2.82
#